data_AF-A0AAV5HBC2-F1
#
_entry.id   AF-A0AAV5HBC2-F1
#
_cell.length_a   1.000
_cell.length_b   1.000
_cell.length_c   1.000
_cell.angle_alpha   90.00
_cell.angle_beta   90.00
_cell.angle_gamma   90.00
#
_symmetry.space_group_name_H-M   'P 1'
#
loop_
_entity.id
_entity.type
_entity.pdbx_description
1 polymer ?
#
loop_
_entity_poly.entity_id
_entity_poly.type
_entity_poly.pdbx_seq_one_letter_code
_entity_poly.pdbx_strand_id
1 'polypeptide(L)'
;MTQAGRAGRDGEPSECILLYGGQDVVTNQFFIDHNQDNQEMDALTRDLVTERDRDRLRKMTFYCFTNECLRDYILRYFGEYGANYCGNCANCLSQFEEVDVTEIARALLGCVLACRQRYGTNVIIDTVHGANTAKIRQYRMDENPHYGELAKVPTYKLRQVMNYLMLQEYLAVTNDEYAVVKLTGKSKLILEEDETVTMKMAKEQEHPAKTAGEKKGKKSRGAAAFELEEEDEKLFEVLRGLRSELAKKEGVPPYIVFSDKSLVHMCVIRPVDKNEMLSVSGVGEFKYEKYGEAFLEKVIEFNKEHGKTDAPDSLGAVEFSSLDYDVVQDYEGDAEKSGESLL
;
A
#
# COMPACT_ATOMS: atom_id res chain seq x y z
N MET A 1 12.31 9.06 -6.45
CA MET A 1 11.57 8.35 -7.51
C MET A 1 12.47 7.63 -8.52
N THR A 2 13.66 8.15 -8.85
CA THR A 2 14.61 7.52 -9.78
C THR A 2 15.05 6.09 -9.39
N GLN A 3 14.99 5.72 -8.10
CA GLN A 3 15.28 4.36 -7.65
C GLN A 3 14.20 3.35 -8.07
N ALA A 4 12.93 3.76 -8.09
CA ALA A 4 11.82 2.90 -8.53
C ALA A 4 11.96 2.57 -10.04
N GLY A 5 12.37 3.54 -10.86
CA GLY A 5 12.61 3.34 -12.30
C GLY A 5 13.82 2.48 -12.67
N ARG A 6 14.50 1.86 -11.68
CA ARG A 6 15.51 0.82 -11.95
C ARG A 6 14.92 -0.57 -12.11
N ALA A 7 13.72 -0.80 -11.57
CA ALA A 7 13.00 -2.05 -11.74
C ALA A 7 12.44 -2.16 -13.17
N GLY A 8 12.33 -3.38 -13.70
CA GLY A 8 11.66 -3.65 -14.98
C GLY A 8 12.30 -3.02 -16.22
N ARG A 9 13.64 -2.85 -16.25
CA ARG A 9 14.36 -2.29 -17.42
C ARG A 9 14.34 -3.20 -18.64
N ASP A 10 14.10 -4.47 -18.41
CA ASP A 10 13.82 -5.51 -19.41
C ASP A 10 12.38 -5.44 -19.96
N GLY A 11 11.52 -4.59 -19.38
CA GLY A 11 10.11 -4.47 -19.78
C GLY A 11 9.18 -5.48 -19.09
N GLU A 12 9.73 -6.38 -18.28
CA GLU A 12 8.96 -7.39 -17.56
C GLU A 12 8.18 -6.77 -16.37
N PRO A 13 7.03 -7.35 -15.98
CA PRO A 13 6.25 -6.89 -14.84
C PRO A 13 7.10 -6.79 -13.58
N SER A 14 7.13 -5.59 -12.99
CA SER A 14 7.91 -5.29 -11.79
C SER A 14 7.07 -4.53 -10.78
N GLU A 15 7.33 -4.77 -9.49
CA GLU A 15 6.62 -4.13 -8.39
C GLU A 15 7.54 -3.16 -7.64
N CYS A 16 7.02 -1.99 -7.30
CA CYS A 16 7.70 -0.99 -6.49
C CYS A 16 6.91 -0.76 -5.19
N ILE A 17 7.45 -1.26 -4.08
CA ILE A 17 6.83 -1.14 -2.75
C ILE A 17 7.52 -0.02 -1.97
N LEU A 18 6.73 0.95 -1.51
CA LEU A 18 7.19 2.02 -0.61
C LEU A 18 6.66 1.77 0.79
N LEU A 19 7.55 1.56 1.76
CA LEU A 19 7.20 1.53 3.17
C LEU A 19 7.29 2.94 3.75
N TYR A 20 6.23 3.38 4.42
CA TYR A 20 6.14 4.73 4.97
C TYR A 20 5.84 4.71 6.46
N GLY A 21 6.72 5.34 7.25
CA GLY A 21 6.47 5.69 8.65
C GLY A 21 6.51 7.20 8.87
N GLY A 22 5.62 7.73 9.70
CA GLY A 22 5.64 9.15 10.07
C GLY A 22 6.93 9.59 10.78
N GLN A 23 7.63 8.66 11.45
CA GLN A 23 8.94 8.91 12.05
C GLN A 23 10.02 9.17 10.99
N ASP A 24 9.91 8.58 9.80
CA ASP A 24 10.87 8.77 8.71
C ASP A 24 10.85 10.21 8.21
N VAL A 25 9.67 10.87 8.23
CA VAL A 25 9.55 12.29 7.88
C VAL A 25 10.32 13.16 8.86
N VAL A 26 10.21 12.90 10.16
CA VAL A 26 10.93 13.64 11.21
C VAL A 26 12.44 13.48 11.06
N THR A 27 12.90 12.24 10.82
CA THR A 27 14.32 11.95 10.60
C THR A 27 14.86 12.66 9.35
N ASN A 28 14.13 12.66 8.24
CA ASN A 28 14.54 13.37 7.04
C ASN A 28 14.56 14.90 7.23
N GLN A 29 13.60 15.44 8.00
CA GLN A 29 13.57 16.87 8.32
C GLN A 29 14.80 17.27 9.15
N PHE A 30 15.20 16.44 10.12
CA PHE A 30 16.44 16.62 10.87
C PHE A 30 17.68 16.63 9.95
N PHE A 31 17.76 15.73 8.97
CA PHE A 31 18.88 15.71 8.02
C PHE A 31 18.93 16.94 7.12
N ILE A 32 17.77 17.45 6.68
CA ILE A 32 17.69 18.69 5.91
C ILE A 32 18.19 19.88 6.74
N ASP A 33 17.79 19.95 8.01
CA ASP A 33 18.16 21.05 8.91
C ASP A 33 19.65 21.03 9.29
N HIS A 34 20.29 19.85 9.30
CA HIS A 34 21.68 19.67 9.69
C HIS A 34 22.61 19.35 8.50
N ASN A 35 22.18 19.64 7.27
CA ASN A 35 22.93 19.29 6.08
C ASN A 35 24.28 20.06 6.03
N GLN A 36 25.39 19.32 6.19
CA GLN A 36 26.75 19.87 6.22
C GLN A 36 27.30 20.18 4.83
N ASP A 37 26.73 19.61 3.77
CA ASP A 37 27.22 19.76 2.40
C ASP A 37 27.01 21.19 1.86
N ASN A 38 26.13 21.99 2.49
CA ASN A 38 25.85 23.39 2.13
C ASN A 38 26.62 24.41 2.98
N GLN A 39 27.63 23.99 3.76
CA GLN A 39 28.39 24.90 4.62
C GLN A 39 29.25 25.91 3.85
N GLU A 40 29.71 25.56 2.65
CA GLU A 40 30.50 26.45 1.78
C GLU A 40 29.64 27.47 1.01
N MET A 41 28.30 27.32 1.04
CA MET A 41 27.37 28.24 0.38
C MET A 41 27.07 29.47 1.24
N ASP A 42 26.75 30.59 0.59
CA ASP A 42 26.25 31.78 1.26
C ASP A 42 24.91 31.50 1.97
N ALA A 43 24.63 32.26 3.03
CA ALA A 43 23.48 32.03 3.90
C ALA A 43 22.14 32.07 3.13
N LEU A 44 22.02 32.94 2.14
CA LEU A 44 20.79 33.14 1.38
C LEU A 44 20.54 31.96 0.42
N THR A 45 21.59 31.45 -0.23
CA THR A 45 21.52 30.24 -1.05
C THR A 45 21.24 28.99 -0.21
N ARG A 46 21.81 28.90 1.00
CA ARG A 46 21.53 27.79 1.94
C ARG A 46 20.06 27.73 2.33
N ASP A 47 19.46 28.87 2.65
CA ASP A 47 18.04 28.95 3.03
C ASP A 47 17.14 28.51 1.87
N LEU A 48 17.42 28.97 0.64
CA LEU A 48 16.69 28.57 -0.56
C LEU A 48 16.78 27.06 -0.85
N VAL A 49 17.97 26.45 -0.68
CA VAL A 49 18.13 25.00 -0.85
C VAL A 49 17.36 24.22 0.20
N THR A 50 17.44 24.65 1.46
CA THR A 50 16.73 24.04 2.58
C THR A 50 15.21 24.09 2.37
N GLU A 51 14.68 25.22 1.90
CA GLU A 51 13.27 25.36 1.58
C GLU A 51 12.84 24.40 0.45
N ARG A 52 13.66 24.31 -0.61
CA ARG A 52 13.40 23.38 -1.72
C ARG A 52 13.43 21.92 -1.29
N ASP A 53 14.33 21.53 -0.39
CA ASP A 53 14.42 20.16 0.11
C ASP A 53 13.24 19.82 1.04
N ARG A 54 12.79 20.78 1.85
CA ARG A 54 11.55 20.64 2.63
C ARG A 54 10.33 20.49 1.73
N ASP A 55 10.25 21.25 0.64
CA ASP A 55 9.17 21.11 -0.35
C ASP A 55 9.17 19.73 -1.03
N ARG A 56 10.36 19.21 -1.38
CA ARG A 56 10.51 17.84 -1.91
C ARG A 56 10.04 16.78 -0.91
N LEU A 57 10.40 16.90 0.36
CA LEU A 57 9.96 15.99 1.42
C LEU A 57 8.44 16.04 1.61
N ARG A 58 7.84 17.24 1.55
CA ARG A 58 6.37 17.42 1.58
C ARG A 58 5.69 16.71 0.42
N LYS A 59 6.18 16.90 -0.81
CA LYS A 59 5.65 16.22 -2.01
C LYS A 59 5.74 14.70 -1.91
N MET A 60 6.84 14.17 -1.37
CA MET A 60 6.97 12.72 -1.12
C MET A 60 5.99 12.23 -0.05
N THR A 61 5.77 13.02 1.00
CA THR A 61 4.79 12.69 2.04
C THR A 61 3.38 12.66 1.44
N PHE A 62 3.02 13.63 0.60
CA PHE A 62 1.74 13.65 -0.10
C PHE A 62 1.56 12.47 -1.06
N TYR A 63 2.61 12.03 -1.76
CA TYR A 63 2.56 10.82 -2.58
C TYR A 63 2.13 9.58 -1.77
N CYS A 64 2.54 9.47 -0.50
CA CYS A 64 2.14 8.33 0.36
C CYS A 64 0.67 8.38 0.82
N PHE A 65 0.01 9.54 0.74
CA PHE A 65 -1.36 9.74 1.25
C PHE A 65 -2.37 10.07 0.17
N THR A 66 -1.94 10.25 -1.08
CA THR A 66 -2.87 10.50 -2.17
C THR A 66 -3.69 9.25 -2.47
N ASN A 67 -4.95 9.46 -2.82
CA ASN A 67 -5.84 8.42 -3.35
C ASN A 67 -5.97 8.52 -4.88
N GLU A 68 -5.25 9.45 -5.50
CA GLU A 68 -5.15 9.57 -6.96
C GLU A 68 -4.21 8.50 -7.54
N CYS A 69 -4.23 8.33 -8.85
CA CYS A 69 -3.30 7.45 -9.54
C CYS A 69 -1.84 7.80 -9.16
N LEU A 70 -1.12 6.85 -8.55
CA LEU A 70 0.27 7.06 -8.12
C LEU A 70 1.18 7.37 -9.31
N ARG A 71 0.94 6.72 -10.46
CA ARG A 71 1.69 7.01 -11.69
C ARG A 71 1.47 8.45 -12.14
N ASP A 72 0.22 8.89 -12.19
CA ASP A 72 -0.11 10.24 -12.62
C ASP A 72 0.45 11.29 -11.66
N TYR A 73 0.43 11.02 -10.34
CA TYR A 73 1.09 11.87 -9.35
C TYR A 73 2.59 12.05 -9.65
N ILE A 74 3.29 10.98 -10.02
CA ILE A 74 4.71 11.03 -10.41
C ILE A 74 4.88 11.84 -11.70
N LEU A 75 4.04 11.61 -12.71
CA LEU A 75 4.11 12.31 -13.99
C LEU A 75 3.93 13.82 -13.81
N ARG A 76 2.90 14.24 -13.05
CA ARG A 76 2.64 15.66 -12.75
C ARG A 76 3.81 16.33 -12.04
N TYR A 77 4.50 15.61 -11.15
CA TYR A 77 5.70 16.13 -10.49
C TYR A 77 6.82 16.50 -11.48
N PHE A 78 6.95 15.78 -12.60
CA PHE A 78 7.90 16.07 -13.67
C PHE A 78 7.33 16.97 -14.79
N GLY A 79 6.11 17.47 -14.64
CA GLY A 79 5.45 18.32 -15.62
C GLY A 79 4.81 17.56 -16.80
N GLU A 80 4.70 16.24 -16.68
CA GLU A 80 3.98 15.40 -17.64
C GLU A 80 2.53 15.24 -17.17
N TYR A 81 1.58 15.49 -18.07
CA TYR A 81 0.15 15.35 -17.79
C TYR A 81 -0.38 14.14 -18.52
N GLY A 82 -0.69 13.08 -17.77
CA GLY A 82 -1.16 11.81 -18.32
C GLY A 82 -2.66 11.59 -18.15
N ALA A 83 -3.10 10.37 -18.44
CA ALA A 83 -4.42 9.92 -18.02
C ALA A 83 -4.43 9.74 -16.49
N ASN A 84 -5.46 10.28 -15.82
CA ASN A 84 -5.67 10.21 -14.37
C ASN A 84 -5.87 8.76 -13.82
N TYR A 85 -5.61 7.74 -14.63
CA TYR A 85 -5.79 6.33 -14.33
C TYR A 85 -4.74 5.48 -15.08
N CYS A 86 -3.93 4.71 -14.35
CA CYS A 86 -2.91 3.84 -14.95
C CYS A 86 -3.26 2.35 -14.91
N GLY A 87 -4.34 1.96 -14.22
CA GLY A 87 -4.78 0.56 -14.09
C GLY A 87 -3.82 -0.40 -13.38
N ASN A 88 -2.66 0.05 -12.92
CA ASN A 88 -1.60 -0.83 -12.41
C ASN A 88 -0.81 -0.24 -11.22
N CYS A 89 -1.45 0.61 -10.42
CA CYS A 89 -0.89 1.05 -9.14
C CYS A 89 -1.86 0.68 -8.02
N ALA A 90 -1.35 0.58 -6.79
CA ALA A 90 -2.15 0.18 -5.62
C ALA A 90 -3.46 0.99 -5.50
N ASN A 91 -3.39 2.29 -5.80
CA ASN A 91 -4.55 3.15 -5.85
C ASN A 91 -5.52 2.72 -6.96
N CYS A 92 -5.12 2.72 -8.23
CA CYS A 92 -6.01 2.32 -9.34
C CYS A 92 -6.58 0.90 -9.22
N LEU A 93 -5.89 -0.01 -8.55
CA LEU A 93 -6.32 -1.39 -8.32
C LEU A 93 -7.29 -1.52 -7.13
N SER A 94 -7.37 -0.50 -6.28
CA SER A 94 -8.29 -0.47 -5.14
C SER A 94 -9.67 0.00 -5.58
N GLN A 95 -10.73 -0.60 -5.03
CA GLN A 95 -12.07 -0.05 -5.17
C GLN A 95 -12.15 1.23 -4.33
N PHE A 96 -12.36 2.37 -4.98
CA PHE A 96 -12.61 3.62 -4.29
C PHE A 96 -14.10 3.82 -4.06
N GLU A 97 -14.42 4.32 -2.88
CA GLU A 97 -15.71 4.92 -2.58
C GLU A 97 -15.53 6.41 -2.28
N GLU A 98 -16.48 7.23 -2.71
CA GLU A 98 -16.53 8.62 -2.30
C GLU A 98 -17.20 8.68 -0.94
N VAL A 99 -16.42 9.02 0.07
CA VAL A 99 -16.88 9.15 1.45
C VAL A 99 -17.04 10.62 1.76
N ASP A 100 -18.23 10.99 2.25
CA ASP A 100 -18.44 12.31 2.84
C ASP A 100 -17.67 12.39 4.16
N VAL A 101 -16.69 13.30 4.21
CA VAL A 101 -15.84 13.56 5.38
C VAL A 101 -16.07 14.96 5.95
N THR A 102 -17.19 15.61 5.59
CA THR A 102 -17.50 16.99 5.96
C THR A 102 -17.49 17.20 7.47
N GLU A 103 -18.11 16.30 8.24
CA GLU A 103 -18.13 16.41 9.71
C GLU A 103 -16.73 16.31 10.32
N ILE A 104 -15.91 15.36 9.82
CA ILE A 104 -14.52 15.19 10.27
C ILE A 104 -13.70 16.44 9.93
N ALA A 105 -13.90 16.98 8.72
CA ALA A 105 -13.22 18.19 8.28
C ALA A 105 -13.60 19.40 9.14
N ARG A 106 -14.89 19.62 9.41
CA ARG A 106 -15.35 20.71 10.28
C ARG A 106 -14.78 20.63 11.67
N ALA A 107 -14.76 19.44 12.29
CA ALA A 107 -14.17 19.27 13.62
C ALA A 107 -12.66 19.51 13.63
N LEU A 108 -11.92 19.05 12.61
CA LEU A 108 -10.47 19.31 12.49
C LEU A 108 -10.17 20.80 12.30
N LEU A 109 -10.85 21.45 11.34
CA LEU A 109 -10.68 22.88 11.06
C LEU A 109 -11.11 23.75 12.25
N GLY A 110 -12.24 23.41 12.88
CA GLY A 110 -12.77 24.05 14.07
C GLY A 110 -11.82 23.92 15.26
N CYS A 111 -11.24 22.74 15.47
CA CYS A 111 -10.22 22.53 16.50
C CYS A 111 -8.99 23.42 16.25
N VAL A 112 -8.50 23.51 15.01
CA VAL A 112 -7.37 24.39 14.65
C VAL A 112 -7.70 25.86 14.93
N LEU A 113 -8.93 26.29 14.61
CA LEU A 113 -9.42 27.65 14.89
C LEU A 113 -9.50 27.93 16.40
N ALA A 114 -10.13 27.04 17.17
CA ALA A 114 -10.30 27.17 18.62
C ALA A 114 -8.94 27.22 19.35
N CYS A 115 -7.95 26.49 18.84
CA CYS A 115 -6.59 26.49 19.37
C CYS A 115 -5.75 27.73 19.00
N ARG A 116 -6.32 28.65 18.22
CA ARG A 116 -5.64 29.81 17.63
C ARG A 116 -4.44 29.44 16.76
N GLN A 117 -4.50 28.28 16.08
CA GLN A 117 -3.46 27.84 15.14
C GLN A 117 -2.05 27.78 15.77
N ARG A 118 -1.93 27.12 16.94
CA ARG A 118 -0.68 27.05 17.73
C ARG A 118 -0.07 25.66 17.84
N TYR A 119 -0.76 24.63 17.37
CA TYR A 119 -0.33 23.25 17.56
C TYR A 119 -0.15 22.50 16.23
N GLY A 120 0.71 21.49 16.27
CA GLY A 120 0.96 20.59 15.15
C GLY A 120 -0.09 19.49 15.01
N THR A 121 0.00 18.74 13.91
CA THR A 121 -0.98 17.74 13.47
C THR A 121 -1.38 16.73 14.54
N ASN A 122 -0.40 16.14 15.25
CA ASN A 122 -0.67 15.11 16.25
C ASN A 122 -1.52 15.64 17.41
N VAL A 123 -1.27 16.87 17.86
CA VAL A 123 -2.03 17.47 18.97
C VAL A 123 -3.47 17.73 18.54
N ILE A 124 -3.69 18.20 17.31
CA ILE A 124 -5.03 18.42 16.77
C ILE A 124 -5.80 17.10 16.66
N ILE A 125 -5.19 16.07 16.09
CA ILE A 125 -5.80 14.72 15.96
C ILE A 125 -6.13 14.14 17.34
N ASP A 126 -5.18 14.19 18.27
CA ASP A 126 -5.37 13.69 19.64
C ASP A 126 -6.50 14.45 20.37
N THR A 127 -6.64 15.75 20.11
CA THR A 127 -7.71 16.57 20.71
C THR A 127 -9.07 16.14 20.19
N VAL A 128 -9.28 16.12 18.88
CA VAL A 128 -10.59 15.74 18.30
C VAL A 128 -10.96 14.29 18.58
N HIS A 129 -9.98 13.40 18.72
CA HIS A 129 -10.20 12.01 19.11
C HIS A 129 -10.45 11.86 20.64
N GLY A 130 -10.10 12.84 21.46
CA GLY A 130 -10.26 12.76 22.92
C GLY A 130 -9.18 11.92 23.61
N ALA A 131 -7.96 11.90 23.08
CA ALA A 131 -6.85 11.15 23.64
C ALA A 131 -6.35 11.76 24.95
N ASN A 132 -6.25 10.96 26.02
CA ASN A 132 -5.77 11.42 27.32
C ASN A 132 -4.24 11.31 27.45
N THR A 133 -3.50 12.02 26.59
CA THR A 133 -2.04 12.06 26.65
C THR A 133 -1.53 13.16 27.59
N ALA A 134 -0.28 13.05 28.06
CA ALA A 134 0.33 14.07 28.91
C ALA A 134 0.38 15.45 28.22
N LYS A 135 0.61 15.48 26.90
CA LYS A 135 0.63 16.70 26.09
C LYS A 135 -0.73 17.40 26.05
N ILE A 136 -1.81 16.64 25.87
CA ILE A 136 -3.19 17.17 25.85
C ILE A 136 -3.52 17.84 27.18
N ARG A 137 -3.22 17.19 28.31
CA ARG A 137 -3.42 17.75 29.66
C ARG A 137 -2.56 18.98 29.92
N GLN A 138 -1.30 18.95 29.49
CA GLN A 138 -0.39 20.09 29.68
C GLN A 138 -0.86 21.33 28.92
N TYR A 139 -1.40 21.14 27.72
CA TYR A 139 -1.92 22.22 26.88
C TYR A 139 -3.37 22.59 27.19
N ARG A 140 -4.01 21.91 28.15
CA ARG A 140 -5.44 22.06 28.50
C ARG A 140 -6.36 21.89 27.29
N MET A 141 -6.01 20.96 26.42
CA MET A 141 -6.77 20.68 25.21
C MET A 141 -8.03 19.87 25.51
N ASP A 142 -8.15 19.34 26.72
CA ASP A 142 -9.37 18.77 27.29
C ASP A 142 -10.48 19.81 27.54
N GLU A 143 -10.14 21.11 27.62
CA GLU A 143 -11.12 22.21 27.71
C GLU A 143 -11.56 22.72 26.31
N ASN A 144 -10.99 22.17 25.22
CA ASN A 144 -11.32 22.60 23.86
C ASN A 144 -12.76 22.16 23.48
N PRO A 145 -13.58 23.02 22.84
CA PRO A 145 -14.93 22.66 22.38
C PRO A 145 -15.00 21.41 21.51
N HIS A 146 -13.95 21.11 20.74
CA HIS A 146 -13.86 19.97 19.84
C HIS A 146 -13.22 18.74 20.48
N TYR A 147 -12.95 18.75 21.79
CA TYR A 147 -12.29 17.64 22.47
C TYR A 147 -13.20 16.39 22.49
N GLY A 148 -12.71 15.30 21.89
CA GLY A 148 -13.43 14.03 21.85
C GLY A 148 -14.66 13.98 20.92
N GLU A 149 -14.89 15.02 20.11
CA GLU A 149 -16.01 15.08 19.16
C GLU A 149 -15.98 13.90 18.17
N LEU A 150 -14.79 13.44 17.80
CA LEU A 150 -14.55 12.32 16.88
C LEU A 150 -14.01 11.08 17.58
N ALA A 151 -14.36 10.84 18.85
CA ALA A 151 -13.86 9.70 19.63
C ALA A 151 -14.20 8.31 19.04
N LYS A 152 -15.23 8.23 18.19
CA LYS A 152 -15.62 7.00 17.48
C LYS A 152 -14.84 6.78 16.18
N VAL A 153 -14.17 7.81 15.67
CA VAL A 153 -13.45 7.74 14.40
C VAL A 153 -12.02 7.27 14.65
N PRO A 154 -11.55 6.22 13.96
CA PRO A 154 -10.19 5.73 14.15
C PRO A 154 -9.13 6.77 13.81
N THR A 155 -8.02 6.77 14.56
CA THR A 155 -6.94 7.77 14.41
C THR A 155 -6.30 7.78 13.01
N TYR A 156 -6.23 6.63 12.31
CA TYR A 156 -5.72 6.60 10.93
C TYR A 156 -6.65 7.34 9.96
N LYS A 157 -7.97 7.23 10.14
CA LYS A 157 -8.96 7.93 9.31
C LYS A 157 -8.90 9.43 9.53
N LEU A 158 -8.75 9.86 10.79
CA LEU A 158 -8.50 11.28 11.13
C LEU A 158 -7.21 11.80 10.47
N ARG A 159 -6.14 10.99 10.46
CA ARG A 159 -4.88 11.34 9.80
C ARG A 159 -5.02 11.43 8.28
N GLN A 160 -5.77 10.52 7.66
CA GLN A 160 -6.06 10.56 6.22
C GLN A 160 -6.82 11.85 5.86
N VAL A 161 -7.90 12.18 6.58
CA VAL A 161 -8.65 13.42 6.32
C VAL A 161 -7.79 14.65 6.57
N MET A 162 -7.00 14.69 7.64
CA MET A 162 -6.08 15.79 7.92
C MET A 162 -5.08 16.03 6.79
N ASN A 163 -4.48 14.95 6.25
CA ASN A 163 -3.55 15.04 5.13
C ASN A 163 -4.25 15.45 3.83
N TYR A 164 -5.48 14.96 3.60
CA TYR A 164 -6.29 15.38 2.45
C TYR A 164 -6.62 16.88 2.52
N LEU A 165 -6.98 17.40 3.69
CA LEU A 165 -7.21 18.84 3.88
C LEU A 165 -5.94 19.68 3.63
N MET A 166 -4.76 19.15 3.96
CA MET A 166 -3.50 19.80 3.60
C MET A 166 -3.25 19.76 2.09
N LEU A 167 -3.53 18.64 1.44
CA LEU A 167 -3.34 18.45 0.00
C LEU A 167 -4.26 19.36 -0.83
N GLN A 168 -5.52 19.53 -0.40
CA GLN A 168 -6.49 20.42 -1.04
C GLN A 168 -6.31 21.90 -0.65
N GLU A 169 -5.27 22.20 0.13
CA GLU A 169 -4.91 23.54 0.61
C GLU A 169 -5.97 24.16 1.53
N TYR A 170 -6.78 23.37 2.24
CA TYR A 170 -7.58 23.86 3.37
C TYR A 170 -6.71 24.11 4.60
N LEU A 171 -5.64 23.33 4.76
CA LEU A 171 -4.65 23.50 5.82
C LEU A 171 -3.25 23.70 5.25
N ALA A 172 -2.46 24.51 5.93
CA ALA A 172 -1.04 24.70 5.65
C ALA A 172 -0.23 24.41 6.91
N VAL A 173 1.01 23.99 6.75
CA VAL A 173 1.95 23.77 7.86
C VAL A 173 3.08 24.78 7.75
N THR A 174 3.46 25.41 8.86
CA THR A 174 4.60 26.34 8.86
C THR A 174 5.94 25.62 8.66
N ASN A 175 6.94 26.36 8.15
CA ASN A 175 8.30 25.89 7.93
C ASN A 175 9.23 26.16 9.14
N ASP A 176 8.66 26.27 10.34
CA ASP A 176 9.39 26.58 11.57
C ASP A 176 9.90 25.30 12.27
N GLU A 177 10.80 25.44 13.24
CA GLU A 177 11.32 24.36 14.10
C GLU A 177 10.17 23.55 14.75
N TYR A 178 9.03 24.21 14.99
CA TYR A 178 7.77 23.59 15.38
C TYR A 178 6.75 23.75 14.25
N ALA A 179 6.51 22.68 13.51
CA ALA A 179 5.50 22.61 12.44
C ALA A 179 4.08 22.81 13.02
N VAL A 180 3.52 24.00 12.83
CA VAL A 180 2.18 24.36 13.31
C VAL A 180 1.19 24.36 12.15
N VAL A 181 -0.01 23.83 12.42
CA VAL A 181 -1.10 23.79 11.43
C VAL A 181 -1.83 25.14 11.41
N LYS A 182 -1.97 25.72 10.21
CA LYS A 182 -2.66 26.97 9.92
C LYS A 182 -3.80 26.76 8.93
N LEU A 183 -4.85 27.54 9.07
CA LEU A 183 -5.98 27.64 8.16
C LEU A 183 -5.60 28.51 6.97
N THR A 184 -6.09 28.16 5.79
CA THR A 184 -5.99 28.96 4.56
C THR A 184 -7.30 29.70 4.29
N GLY A 185 -7.35 30.47 3.19
CA GLY A 185 -8.61 31.08 2.74
C GLY A 185 -9.71 30.06 2.41
N LYS A 186 -9.34 28.88 1.86
CA LYS A 186 -10.29 27.83 1.50
C LYS A 186 -10.99 27.22 2.71
N SER A 187 -10.35 27.20 3.89
CA SER A 187 -10.96 26.66 5.12
C SER A 187 -12.28 27.33 5.48
N LYS A 188 -12.49 28.60 5.09
CA LYS A 188 -13.72 29.32 5.37
C LYS A 188 -14.93 28.73 4.64
N LEU A 189 -14.73 28.15 3.46
CA LEU A 189 -15.82 27.57 2.68
C LEU A 189 -16.51 26.43 3.46
N ILE A 190 -15.73 25.64 4.19
CA ILE A 190 -16.23 24.53 5.02
C ILE A 190 -16.81 25.02 6.35
N LEU A 191 -16.19 26.06 6.94
CA LEU A 191 -16.55 26.56 8.28
C LEU A 191 -17.73 27.54 8.28
N GLU A 192 -17.88 28.35 7.23
CA GLU A 192 -18.85 29.46 7.14
C GLU A 192 -19.88 29.24 6.02
N GLU A 193 -19.49 28.64 4.89
CA GLU A 193 -20.35 28.49 3.70
C GLU A 193 -20.98 27.09 3.55
N ASP A 194 -20.84 26.25 4.59
CA ASP A 194 -21.42 24.91 4.69
C ASP A 194 -21.04 23.95 3.53
N GLU A 195 -19.89 24.20 2.87
CA GLU A 195 -19.42 23.36 1.76
C GLU A 195 -19.14 21.93 2.22
N THR A 196 -19.52 20.95 1.39
CA THR A 196 -19.31 19.52 1.63
C THR A 196 -17.94 19.07 1.13
N VAL A 197 -17.25 18.27 1.93
CA VAL A 197 -15.95 17.69 1.58
C VAL A 197 -16.11 16.21 1.35
N THR A 198 -15.96 15.78 0.09
CA THR A 198 -15.91 14.37 -0.27
C THR A 198 -14.47 13.94 -0.53
N MET A 199 -14.11 12.77 0.00
CA MET A 199 -12.79 12.18 -0.18
C MET A 199 -12.95 10.81 -0.83
N LYS A 200 -12.23 10.57 -1.92
CA LYS A 200 -12.09 9.22 -2.49
C LYS A 200 -11.26 8.40 -1.50
N MET A 201 -11.86 7.39 -0.89
CA MET A 201 -11.18 6.47 0.03
C MET A 201 -11.16 5.08 -0.59
N ALA A 202 -10.04 4.35 -0.44
CA ALA A 202 -10.04 2.93 -0.74
C ALA A 202 -11.01 2.25 0.22
N LYS A 203 -11.94 1.41 -0.29
CA LYS A 203 -12.87 0.65 0.54
C LYS A 203 -12.10 -0.05 1.65
N GLU A 204 -12.51 0.20 2.89
CA GLU A 204 -12.01 -0.57 4.02
C GLU A 204 -12.39 -2.03 3.81
N GLN A 205 -11.40 -2.92 3.77
CA GLN A 205 -11.68 -4.31 4.05
C GLN A 205 -12.15 -4.37 5.50
N GLU A 206 -13.42 -4.69 5.71
CA GLU A 206 -13.99 -4.85 7.05
C GLU A 206 -13.13 -5.84 7.85
N HIS A 207 -12.32 -5.31 8.76
CA HIS A 207 -11.72 -6.12 9.79
C HIS A 207 -12.81 -6.37 10.84
N PRO A 208 -13.31 -7.61 11.00
CA PRO A 208 -14.37 -7.88 11.97
C PRO A 208 -13.91 -7.42 13.36
N ALA A 209 -14.69 -6.52 13.94
CA ALA A 209 -14.45 -5.94 15.24
C ALA A 209 -14.20 -7.05 16.26
N LYS A 210 -13.01 -7.05 16.87
CA LYS A 210 -12.71 -7.92 18.01
C LYS A 210 -13.51 -7.44 19.21
N THR A 211 -14.68 -8.02 19.43
CA THR A 211 -15.40 -7.91 20.70
C THR A 211 -14.53 -8.52 21.80
N ALA A 212 -14.32 -7.72 22.84
CA ALA A 212 -13.60 -8.12 24.03
C ALA A 212 -14.45 -9.09 24.85
N GLY A 213 -13.89 -10.28 25.14
CA GLY A 213 -14.40 -11.19 26.16
C GLY A 213 -14.82 -12.56 25.63
N GLU A 214 -13.87 -13.50 25.52
CA GLU A 214 -13.90 -14.77 26.25
C GLU A 214 -12.68 -15.62 25.85
N LYS A 215 -11.89 -16.03 26.85
CA LYS A 215 -10.81 -17.01 26.69
C LYS A 215 -11.44 -18.39 26.47
N LYS A 216 -11.37 -18.92 25.23
CA LYS A 216 -11.39 -20.37 24.97
C LYS A 216 -10.87 -20.69 23.57
N GLY A 217 -9.96 -21.66 23.49
CA GLY A 217 -9.72 -22.48 22.29
C GLY A 217 -8.92 -21.85 21.16
N LYS A 218 -7.61 -22.09 21.16
CA LYS A 218 -6.69 -21.86 20.04
C LYS A 218 -7.12 -22.73 18.84
N LYS A 219 -8.00 -22.21 17.96
CA LYS A 219 -8.14 -22.68 16.57
C LYS A 219 -7.63 -21.60 15.63
N SER A 220 -6.65 -21.99 14.83
CA SER A 220 -5.93 -21.19 13.85
C SER A 220 -6.89 -20.57 12.84
N ARG A 221 -7.07 -19.24 12.91
CA ARG A 221 -7.63 -18.44 11.82
C ARG A 221 -6.58 -18.40 10.70
N GLY A 222 -6.87 -19.11 9.63
CA GLY A 222 -6.15 -19.06 8.37
C GLY A 222 -6.94 -19.84 7.35
N ALA A 223 -8.15 -19.34 7.09
CA ALA A 223 -8.98 -19.61 5.94
C ALA A 223 -9.50 -18.23 5.53
N ALA A 224 -8.68 -17.52 4.75
CA ALA A 224 -9.19 -16.48 3.88
C ALA A 224 -9.68 -17.22 2.64
N ALA A 225 -10.91 -16.95 2.26
CA ALA A 225 -11.68 -17.64 1.23
C ALA A 225 -10.87 -17.83 -0.07
N PHE A 226 -10.53 -19.09 -0.33
CA PHE A 226 -10.41 -19.62 -1.68
C PHE A 226 -11.53 -20.65 -1.79
N GLU A 227 -12.38 -20.55 -2.80
CA GLU A 227 -13.37 -21.60 -3.10
C GLU A 227 -12.59 -22.83 -3.56
N LEU A 228 -12.21 -23.68 -2.61
CA LEU A 228 -11.55 -24.96 -2.84
C LEU A 228 -12.60 -26.05 -2.63
N GLU A 229 -12.58 -27.08 -3.48
CA GLU A 229 -13.42 -28.26 -3.26
C GLU A 229 -12.99 -28.96 -1.95
N GLU A 230 -13.89 -29.70 -1.28
CA GLU A 230 -13.62 -30.34 0.02
C GLU A 230 -12.37 -31.25 0.02
N GLU A 231 -11.95 -31.73 -1.16
CA GLU A 231 -10.72 -32.52 -1.33
C GLU A 231 -9.45 -31.67 -1.40
N ASP A 232 -9.53 -30.47 -1.98
CA ASP A 232 -8.41 -29.55 -2.10
C ASP A 232 -8.13 -28.85 -0.77
N GLU A 233 -9.15 -28.65 0.06
CA GLU A 233 -8.97 -28.18 1.44
C GLU A 233 -8.16 -29.19 2.29
N LYS A 234 -8.40 -30.50 2.09
CA LYS A 234 -7.65 -31.56 2.80
C LYS A 234 -6.18 -31.59 2.37
N LEU A 235 -5.91 -31.47 1.07
CA LEU A 235 -4.54 -31.38 0.55
C LEU A 235 -3.84 -30.12 1.08
N PHE A 236 -4.56 -28.99 1.14
CA PHE A 236 -4.03 -27.74 1.68
C PHE A 236 -3.60 -27.86 3.14
N GLU A 237 -4.39 -28.56 3.99
CA GLU A 237 -4.01 -28.81 5.38
C GLU A 237 -2.74 -29.67 5.51
N VAL A 238 -2.61 -30.71 4.67
CA VAL A 238 -1.41 -31.56 4.62
C VAL A 238 -0.17 -30.76 4.23
N LEU A 239 -0.25 -29.96 3.15
CA LEU A 239 0.87 -29.14 2.69
C LEU A 239 1.22 -28.03 3.68
N ARG A 240 0.22 -27.46 4.36
CA ARG A 240 0.42 -26.47 5.44
C ARG A 240 1.13 -27.09 6.64
N GLY A 241 0.84 -28.34 6.96
CA GLY A 241 1.54 -29.14 7.97
C GLY A 241 3.01 -29.30 7.61
N LEU A 242 3.30 -29.83 6.43
CA LEU A 242 4.67 -30.01 5.92
C LEU A 242 5.46 -28.69 5.92
N ARG A 243 4.84 -27.60 5.45
CA ARG A 243 5.44 -26.26 5.47
C ARG A 243 5.87 -25.84 6.87
N SER A 244 5.02 -26.10 7.87
CA SER A 244 5.27 -25.73 9.25
C SER A 244 6.40 -26.54 9.87
N GLU A 245 6.57 -27.80 9.46
CA GLU A 245 7.66 -28.67 9.90
C GLU A 245 9.00 -28.23 9.30
N LEU A 246 9.04 -27.97 7.99
CA LEU A 246 10.23 -27.49 7.29
C LEU A 246 10.67 -26.11 7.78
N ALA A 247 9.71 -25.20 8.00
CA ALA A 247 9.95 -23.89 8.57
C ALA A 247 10.59 -23.95 9.96
N LYS A 248 10.10 -24.85 10.83
CA LYS A 248 10.68 -25.09 12.16
C LYS A 248 12.08 -25.68 12.10
N LYS A 249 12.32 -26.62 11.18
CA LYS A 249 13.63 -27.28 11.00
C LYS A 249 14.71 -26.28 10.57
N GLU A 250 14.32 -25.30 9.74
CA GLU A 250 15.23 -24.26 9.24
C GLU A 250 15.25 -22.97 10.07
N GLY A 251 14.38 -22.86 11.09
CA GLY A 251 14.28 -21.66 11.91
C GLY A 251 13.75 -20.42 11.15
N VAL A 252 13.03 -20.64 10.05
CA VAL A 252 12.48 -19.57 9.20
C VAL A 252 10.95 -19.50 9.33
N PRO A 253 10.32 -18.32 9.16
CA PRO A 253 8.86 -18.22 9.10
C PRO A 253 8.24 -19.08 7.96
N PRO A 254 7.05 -19.70 8.17
CA PRO A 254 6.45 -20.63 7.19
C PRO A 254 6.26 -20.09 5.77
N TYR A 255 5.91 -18.81 5.62
CA TYR A 255 5.71 -18.19 4.31
C TYR A 255 7.00 -18.09 3.47
N ILE A 256 8.18 -18.23 4.08
CA ILE A 256 9.47 -18.26 3.39
C ILE A 256 9.68 -19.57 2.63
N VAL A 257 9.14 -20.68 3.16
CA VAL A 257 9.16 -22.00 2.50
C VAL A 257 8.25 -21.95 1.28
N PHE A 258 6.94 -21.72 1.48
CA PHE A 258 5.98 -21.43 0.41
C PHE A 258 4.87 -20.49 0.90
N SER A 259 4.43 -19.59 0.03
CA SER A 259 3.30 -18.70 0.32
C SER A 259 1.99 -19.48 0.34
N ASP A 260 0.95 -18.96 1.00
CA ASP A 260 -0.39 -19.58 0.95
C ASP A 260 -0.91 -19.68 -0.50
N LYS A 261 -0.63 -18.67 -1.33
CA LYS A 261 -0.96 -18.69 -2.77
C LYS A 261 -0.29 -19.85 -3.51
N SER A 262 0.97 -20.15 -3.19
CA SER A 262 1.69 -21.29 -3.77
C SER A 262 1.09 -22.61 -3.32
N LEU A 263 0.71 -22.75 -2.05
CA LEU A 263 0.07 -23.97 -1.55
C LEU A 263 -1.32 -24.19 -2.16
N VAL A 264 -2.13 -23.13 -2.31
CA VAL A 264 -3.43 -23.20 -2.99
C VAL A 264 -3.24 -23.65 -4.44
N HIS A 265 -2.27 -23.06 -5.14
CA HIS A 265 -1.98 -23.43 -6.53
C HIS A 265 -1.45 -24.87 -6.68
N MET A 266 -0.71 -25.39 -5.69
CA MET A 266 -0.34 -26.80 -5.64
C MET A 266 -1.55 -27.72 -5.45
N CYS A 267 -2.56 -27.28 -4.71
CA CYS A 267 -3.79 -28.06 -4.51
C CYS A 267 -4.62 -28.14 -5.80
N VAL A 268 -4.61 -27.08 -6.60
CA VAL A 268 -5.32 -27.00 -7.89
C VAL A 268 -4.60 -27.79 -8.98
N ILE A 269 -3.28 -27.60 -9.15
CA ILE A 269 -2.50 -28.26 -10.21
C ILE A 269 -2.16 -29.71 -9.86
N ARG A 270 -2.01 -30.04 -8.57
CA ARG A 270 -1.59 -31.35 -8.06
C ARG A 270 -0.37 -31.93 -8.82
N PRO A 271 0.77 -31.22 -8.83
CA PRO A 271 1.93 -31.59 -9.63
C PRO A 271 2.41 -33.00 -9.30
N VAL A 272 2.70 -33.80 -10.34
CA VAL A 272 3.24 -35.17 -10.23
C VAL A 272 4.68 -35.29 -10.71
N ASP A 273 5.20 -34.26 -11.35
CA ASP A 273 6.61 -34.17 -11.75
C ASP A 273 7.26 -32.81 -11.45
N LYS A 274 8.57 -32.74 -11.66
CA LYS A 274 9.37 -31.53 -11.44
C LYS A 274 8.91 -30.36 -12.31
N ASN A 275 8.49 -30.61 -13.55
CA ASN A 275 8.15 -29.55 -14.51
C ASN A 275 6.82 -28.89 -14.12
N GLU A 276 5.83 -29.69 -13.74
CA GLU A 276 4.56 -29.21 -13.20
C GLU A 276 4.78 -28.47 -11.87
N MET A 277 5.68 -28.95 -11.02
CA MET A 277 6.02 -28.28 -9.77
C MET A 277 6.66 -26.90 -10.01
N LEU A 278 7.47 -26.74 -11.07
CA LEU A 278 8.05 -25.45 -11.49
C LEU A 278 7.03 -24.52 -12.16
N SER A 279 5.92 -25.05 -12.70
CA SER A 279 4.80 -24.25 -13.22
C SER A 279 3.98 -23.58 -12.10
N VAL A 280 4.17 -24.01 -10.84
CA VAL A 280 3.44 -23.46 -9.71
C VAL A 280 3.93 -22.05 -9.35
N SER A 281 3.01 -21.09 -9.32
CA SER A 281 3.29 -19.70 -8.93
C SER A 281 4.02 -19.60 -7.58
N GLY A 282 5.26 -19.09 -7.62
CA GLY A 282 6.12 -18.91 -6.44
C GLY A 282 7.10 -20.05 -6.15
N VAL A 283 7.16 -21.08 -7.03
CA VAL A 283 8.15 -22.16 -7.02
C VAL A 283 9.20 -21.91 -8.12
N GLY A 284 10.31 -21.27 -7.75
CA GLY A 284 11.49 -21.17 -8.62
C GLY A 284 12.45 -22.35 -8.42
N GLU A 285 13.42 -22.53 -9.32
CA GLU A 285 14.42 -23.62 -9.27
C GLU A 285 15.08 -23.77 -7.90
N PHE A 286 15.53 -22.66 -7.30
CA PHE A 286 16.15 -22.65 -5.97
C PHE A 286 15.22 -23.15 -4.85
N LYS A 287 13.92 -22.83 -4.91
CA LYS A 287 12.94 -23.31 -3.93
C LYS A 287 12.56 -24.76 -4.19
N TYR A 288 12.54 -25.19 -5.45
CA TYR A 288 12.31 -26.58 -5.81
C TYR A 288 13.42 -27.47 -5.26
N GLU A 289 14.69 -27.10 -5.49
CA GLU A 289 15.83 -27.86 -4.99
C GLU A 289 15.86 -27.96 -3.46
N LYS A 290 15.39 -26.90 -2.78
CA LYS A 290 15.46 -26.83 -1.32
C LYS A 290 14.27 -27.46 -0.61
N TYR A 291 13.07 -27.32 -1.16
CA TYR A 291 11.82 -27.79 -0.52
C TYR A 291 10.87 -28.53 -1.48
N GLY A 292 10.98 -28.31 -2.78
CA GLY A 292 10.03 -28.81 -3.79
C GLY A 292 9.88 -30.32 -3.80
N GLU A 293 10.97 -31.08 -3.63
CA GLU A 293 10.92 -32.55 -3.61
C GLU A 293 10.03 -33.09 -2.49
N ALA A 294 10.12 -32.52 -1.28
CA ALA A 294 9.31 -32.93 -0.14
C ALA A 294 7.81 -32.61 -0.33
N PHE A 295 7.50 -31.49 -1.00
CA PHE A 295 6.13 -31.12 -1.32
C PHE A 295 5.56 -31.99 -2.44
N LEU A 296 6.35 -32.27 -3.47
CA LEU A 296 5.98 -33.15 -4.58
C LEU A 296 5.65 -34.57 -4.07
N GLU A 297 6.49 -35.12 -3.20
CA GLU A 297 6.26 -36.44 -2.59
C GLU A 297 4.95 -36.49 -1.80
N LYS A 298 4.64 -35.43 -1.03
CA LYS A 298 3.38 -35.34 -0.26
C LYS A 298 2.14 -35.19 -1.14
N VAL A 299 2.24 -34.48 -2.26
CA VAL A 299 1.15 -34.38 -3.25
C VAL A 299 0.89 -35.75 -3.89
N ILE A 300 1.94 -36.48 -4.28
CA ILE A 300 1.84 -37.81 -4.88
C ILE A 300 1.25 -38.82 -3.88
N GLU A 301 1.69 -38.79 -2.62
CA GLU A 301 1.14 -39.65 -1.54
C GLU A 301 -0.36 -39.39 -1.33
N PHE A 302 -0.76 -38.12 -1.26
CA PHE A 302 -2.16 -37.73 -1.11
C PHE A 302 -3.03 -38.18 -2.29
N ASN A 303 -2.54 -38.03 -3.52
CA ASN A 303 -3.22 -38.47 -4.74
C ASN A 303 -3.45 -39.99 -4.77
N LYS A 304 -2.48 -40.78 -4.27
CA LYS A 304 -2.59 -42.24 -4.16
C LYS A 304 -3.62 -42.67 -3.12
N GLU A 305 -3.69 -42.00 -1.98
CA GLU A 305 -4.67 -42.30 -0.92
C GLU A 305 -6.11 -41.95 -1.29
N HIS A 306 -6.31 -40.95 -2.16
CA HIS A 306 -7.63 -40.46 -2.57
C HIS A 306 -8.04 -40.89 -3.99
N GLY A 307 -7.37 -41.88 -4.58
CA GLY A 307 -7.87 -42.62 -5.75
C GLY A 307 -7.76 -41.93 -7.11
N LYS A 308 -6.81 -41.00 -7.31
CA LYS A 308 -6.42 -40.53 -8.65
C LYS A 308 -5.07 -41.14 -9.03
N THR A 309 -5.13 -42.20 -9.83
CA THR A 309 -3.95 -42.89 -10.39
C THR A 309 -3.40 -42.14 -11.61
N ASP A 310 -2.15 -41.72 -11.51
CA ASP A 310 -1.06 -41.83 -12.50
C ASP A 310 -1.48 -41.98 -13.99
N ALA A 311 -2.13 -40.98 -14.57
CA ALA A 311 -2.19 -40.73 -16.02
C ALA A 311 -2.61 -39.26 -16.27
N PRO A 312 -2.07 -38.58 -17.29
CA PRO A 312 -2.43 -37.21 -17.58
C PRO A 312 -3.88 -37.19 -18.08
N ASP A 313 -4.81 -36.77 -17.22
CA ASP A 313 -6.13 -36.34 -17.70
C ASP A 313 -5.92 -35.04 -18.47
N SER A 314 -5.75 -35.21 -19.77
CA SER A 314 -5.90 -34.19 -20.79
C SER A 314 -7.33 -33.67 -20.79
N LEU A 315 -7.69 -32.84 -19.80
CA LEU A 315 -8.95 -32.10 -19.69
C LEU A 315 -8.68 -30.86 -18.81
N GLY A 316 -8.55 -29.64 -19.29
CA GLY A 316 -8.33 -29.15 -20.63
C GLY A 316 -7.61 -27.81 -20.48
N ALA A 317 -7.01 -27.33 -21.56
CA ALA A 317 -6.65 -25.93 -21.67
C ALA A 317 -7.89 -25.11 -21.32
N VAL A 318 -7.89 -24.44 -20.16
CA VAL A 318 -8.73 -23.26 -20.00
C VAL A 318 -8.00 -22.21 -20.81
N GLU A 319 -8.38 -22.12 -22.09
CA GLU A 319 -8.08 -20.99 -22.94
C GLU A 319 -8.47 -19.72 -22.18
N PHE A 320 -7.48 -18.92 -21.82
CA PHE A 320 -7.68 -17.60 -21.23
C PHE A 320 -8.03 -16.56 -22.32
N SER A 321 -8.58 -17.01 -23.46
CA SER A 321 -8.82 -16.22 -24.67
C SER A 321 -10.29 -15.92 -24.96
N SER A 322 -11.23 -16.18 -24.04
CA SER A 322 -12.67 -15.85 -24.26
C SER A 322 -13.23 -14.76 -23.34
N LEU A 323 -12.41 -13.77 -22.96
CA LEU A 323 -12.94 -12.46 -22.57
C LEU A 323 -12.45 -11.45 -23.60
N ASP A 324 -13.38 -11.09 -24.50
CA ASP A 324 -13.18 -10.28 -25.70
C ASP A 324 -12.24 -9.08 -25.47
N TYR A 325 -11.12 -9.09 -26.20
CA TYR A 325 -10.41 -7.87 -26.57
C TYR A 325 -10.06 -7.98 -28.05
N ASP A 326 -10.76 -7.20 -28.87
CA ASP A 326 -10.45 -7.04 -30.29
C ASP A 326 -9.01 -6.57 -30.46
N VAL A 327 -8.20 -7.44 -31.06
CA VAL A 327 -6.87 -7.13 -31.59
C VAL A 327 -7.05 -6.78 -33.06
N VAL A 328 -6.64 -5.57 -33.45
CA VAL A 328 -6.21 -5.31 -34.82
C VAL A 328 -4.68 -5.30 -34.80
N GLN A 329 -4.11 -6.35 -35.37
CA GLN A 329 -2.70 -6.50 -35.72
C GLN A 329 -2.34 -5.50 -36.84
N ASP A 330 -1.13 -4.96 -36.80
CA ASP A 330 -0.11 -5.35 -37.78
C ASP A 330 1.23 -4.70 -37.43
N TYR A 331 2.22 -5.56 -37.21
CA TYR A 331 3.63 -5.25 -37.40
C TYR A 331 4.28 -6.52 -37.97
N GLU A 332 4.63 -6.48 -39.26
CA GLU A 332 5.74 -7.25 -39.79
C GLU A 332 6.90 -6.28 -40.00
N GLY A 333 8.02 -6.60 -39.35
CA GLY A 333 9.29 -5.94 -39.64
C GLY A 333 9.98 -6.60 -40.83
N ASP A 334 10.98 -5.91 -41.36
CA ASP A 334 12.18 -6.58 -41.81
C ASP A 334 13.36 -5.61 -41.82
N ALA A 335 14.51 -6.14 -41.41
CA ALA A 335 15.77 -5.43 -41.30
C ALA A 335 16.60 -5.56 -42.60
N GLU A 336 17.49 -4.57 -42.77
CA GLU A 336 18.74 -4.62 -43.54
C GLU A 336 18.69 -4.55 -45.10
N LYS A 337 19.08 -3.40 -45.68
CA LYS A 337 20.44 -3.14 -46.20
C LYS A 337 20.56 -1.86 -47.04
N SER A 338 21.74 -1.25 -46.90
CA SER A 338 22.54 -0.52 -47.91
C SER A 338 22.01 0.74 -48.60
N GLY A 339 22.78 1.82 -48.42
CA GLY A 339 23.42 2.52 -49.54
C GLY A 339 22.68 3.71 -50.14
N GLU A 340 23.41 4.84 -50.21
CA GLU A 340 23.42 5.85 -51.30
C GLU A 340 22.06 6.44 -51.75
N SER A 341 21.86 7.72 -52.01
CA SER A 341 22.67 8.91 -52.12
C SER A 341 21.70 10.05 -52.46
N LEU A 342 22.15 11.28 -52.20
CA LEU A 342 21.90 12.47 -53.02
C LEU A 342 20.49 13.09 -53.09
N LEU A 343 20.52 14.38 -52.73
CA LEU A 343 19.70 15.53 -53.10
C LEU A 343 18.52 15.88 -52.20
#